data_AF-A0A095T767-F1
#
_entry.id   AF-A0A095T767-F1
#
_cell.length_a   1.000
_cell.length_b   1.000
_cell.length_c   1.000
_cell.angle_alpha   90.00
_cell.angle_beta   90.00
_cell.angle_gamma   90.00
#
_symmetry.space_group_name_H-M   'P 1'
#
loop_
_entity.id
_entity.type
_entity.pdbx_description
1 polymer ?
#
loop_
_entity_poly.entity_id
_entity_poly.type
_entity_poly.pdbx_seq_one_letter_code
_entity_poly.pdbx_strand_id
1 'polypeptide(L)'
;MIGERLLNPVNRYRRWFNILWTIPTLFIWAMVGARMGMQYDPDAPGGIYIFAGLMVWFFVHLLPVMVLAIVLVIYRWRVRTALRVK
;
A
#
# COMPACT_ATOMS: atom_id res chain seq x y z
N MET A 1 -9.38 26.33 2.90
CA MET A 1 -9.88 24.93 2.87
C MET A 1 -9.31 24.17 1.66
N ILE A 2 -7.99 24.04 1.54
CA ILE A 2 -7.37 23.25 0.46
C ILE A 2 -7.30 21.76 0.85
N GLY A 3 -7.02 21.46 2.12
CA GLY A 3 -6.94 20.09 2.64
C GLY A 3 -8.26 19.31 2.57
N GLU A 4 -9.40 19.95 2.82
CA GLU A 4 -10.72 19.28 2.79
C GLU A 4 -11.14 18.86 1.36
N ARG A 5 -10.81 19.69 0.36
CA ARG A 5 -11.08 19.39 -1.07
C ARG A 5 -10.22 18.24 -1.59
N LEU A 6 -9.01 18.06 -1.05
CA LEU A 6 -8.10 16.97 -1.44
C LEU A 6 -8.40 15.65 -0.70
N LEU A 7 -8.77 15.71 0.59
CA LEU A 7 -8.97 14.51 1.40
C LEU A 7 -10.30 13.79 1.14
N ASN A 8 -11.33 14.50 0.68
CA ASN A 8 -12.61 13.90 0.29
C ASN A 8 -12.51 12.91 -0.88
N PRO A 9 -11.92 13.27 -2.03
CA PRO A 9 -11.73 12.31 -3.12
C PRO A 9 -10.75 11.20 -2.73
N VAL A 10 -9.70 11.50 -1.95
CA VAL A 10 -8.79 10.47 -1.41
C VAL A 10 -9.57 9.43 -0.59
N ASN A 11 -10.49 9.85 0.30
CA ASN A 11 -11.28 8.92 1.08
C ASN A 11 -12.32 8.15 0.23
N ARG A 12 -12.90 8.77 -0.81
CA ARG A 12 -13.85 8.13 -1.74
C ARG A 12 -13.17 7.08 -2.63
N TYR A 13 -12.01 7.39 -3.20
CA TYR A 13 -11.30 6.52 -4.13
C TYR A 13 -10.21 5.67 -3.47
N ARG A 14 -9.98 5.79 -2.16
CA ARG A 14 -8.96 5.03 -1.40
C ARG A 14 -8.95 3.55 -1.74
N ARG A 15 -10.13 2.94 -1.78
CA ARG A 15 -10.27 1.49 -2.02
C ARG A 15 -9.84 1.13 -3.44
N TRP A 16 -10.29 1.90 -4.43
CA TRP A 16 -9.93 1.70 -5.83
C TRP A 16 -8.44 1.95 -6.07
N PHE A 17 -7.89 3.04 -5.52
CA PHE A 17 -6.46 3.32 -5.59
C PHE A 17 -5.65 2.21 -4.95
N ASN A 18 -6.04 1.73 -3.76
CA ASN A 18 -5.38 0.60 -3.11
C ASN A 18 -5.45 -0.65 -3.98
N ILE A 19 -6.60 -0.99 -4.57
CA ILE A 19 -6.74 -2.17 -5.45
C ILE A 19 -5.84 -2.04 -6.68
N LEU A 20 -5.91 -0.90 -7.38
CA LEU A 20 -5.14 -0.62 -8.60
C LEU A 20 -3.63 -0.53 -8.35
N TRP A 21 -3.22 -0.19 -7.13
CA TRP A 21 -1.81 -0.21 -6.74
C TRP A 21 -1.35 -1.59 -6.27
N THR A 22 -2.15 -2.25 -5.43
CA THR A 22 -1.81 -3.50 -4.73
C THR A 22 -1.78 -4.69 -5.68
N ILE A 23 -2.74 -4.79 -6.61
CA ILE A 23 -2.83 -5.94 -7.52
C ILE A 23 -1.66 -5.96 -8.52
N PRO A 24 -1.37 -4.90 -9.30
CA PRO A 24 -0.28 -4.96 -10.28
C PRO A 24 1.08 -5.13 -9.64
N THR A 25 1.33 -4.46 -8.51
CA THR A 25 2.60 -4.59 -7.78
C THR A 25 2.78 -5.97 -7.18
N LEU A 26 1.71 -6.65 -6.75
CA LEU A 26 1.78 -8.04 -6.28
C LEU A 26 2.36 -8.94 -7.37
N PHE A 27 1.84 -8.81 -8.60
CA PHE A 27 2.34 -9.57 -9.75
C PHE A 27 3.78 -9.19 -10.10
N ILE A 28 4.13 -7.91 -10.08
CA ILE A 28 5.50 -7.45 -10.34
C ILE A 28 6.48 -8.10 -9.37
N TRP A 29 6.19 -8.06 -8.07
CA TRP A 29 7.08 -8.60 -7.05
C TRP A 29 7.13 -10.13 -7.05
N ALA A 30 6.03 -10.81 -7.38
CA ALA A 30 6.04 -12.24 -7.62
C ALA A 30 6.93 -12.61 -8.82
N MET A 31 6.86 -11.86 -9.92
CA MET A 31 7.73 -12.06 -11.09
C MET A 31 9.19 -11.76 -10.77
N VAL A 32 9.48 -10.70 -10.01
CA VAL A 32 10.84 -10.38 -9.56
C VAL A 32 11.39 -11.52 -8.71
N GLY A 33 10.61 -12.01 -7.74
CA GLY A 33 10.99 -13.18 -6.93
C GLY A 33 11.28 -14.42 -7.79
N ALA A 34 10.37 -14.76 -8.70
CA ALA A 34 10.56 -15.89 -9.62
C ALA A 34 11.83 -15.73 -10.49
N ARG A 35 12.07 -14.53 -11.02
CA ARG A 35 13.25 -14.23 -11.84
C ARG A 35 14.55 -14.34 -11.05
N MET A 36 14.56 -13.85 -9.81
CA MET A 36 15.72 -13.99 -8.91
C MET A 36 15.99 -15.47 -8.61
N GLY A 37 14.96 -16.28 -8.36
CA GLY A 37 15.12 -17.72 -8.19
C GLY A 37 15.80 -18.36 -9.40
N MET A 38 15.28 -18.12 -10.60
CA MET A 38 15.87 -18.68 -11.83
C MET A 38 17.30 -18.20 -12.12
N GLN A 39 17.68 -17.00 -11.65
CA GLN A 39 18.99 -16.42 -11.92
C GLN A 39 20.07 -16.88 -10.94
N TYR A 40 19.74 -17.00 -9.66
CA TYR A 40 20.72 -17.29 -8.60
C TYR A 40 20.73 -18.78 -8.20
N ASP A 41 19.63 -19.49 -8.41
CA ASP A 41 19.50 -20.89 -8.00
C ASP A 41 18.42 -21.61 -8.85
N PRO A 42 18.77 -22.00 -10.09
CA PRO A 42 17.82 -22.55 -11.05
C PRO A 42 17.23 -23.90 -10.63
N ASP A 43 17.92 -24.63 -9.74
CA ASP A 43 17.51 -25.96 -9.26
C ASP A 43 16.67 -25.88 -7.97
N ALA A 44 16.62 -24.71 -7.32
CA ALA A 44 15.86 -24.54 -6.10
C ALA A 44 14.35 -24.47 -6.35
N PRO A 45 13.53 -24.86 -5.35
CA PRO A 45 12.09 -24.70 -5.42
C PRO A 45 11.74 -23.22 -5.58
N GLY A 46 11.23 -22.83 -6.75
CA GLY A 46 10.92 -21.42 -7.08
C GLY A 46 9.97 -20.73 -6.09
N GLY A 47 9.20 -21.50 -5.31
CA GLY A 47 8.32 -20.99 -4.26
C GLY A 47 9.01 -20.14 -3.19
N ILE A 48 10.26 -20.45 -2.81
CA ILE A 48 10.97 -19.69 -1.77
C ILE A 48 11.29 -18.27 -2.25
N TYR A 49 11.76 -18.13 -3.49
CA TYR A 49 12.12 -16.83 -4.06
C TYR A 49 10.88 -15.99 -4.41
N ILE A 50 9.79 -16.62 -4.87
CA ILE A 50 8.49 -15.95 -5.01
C ILE A 50 8.01 -15.45 -3.65
N PHE A 51 8.08 -16.28 -2.61
CA PHE A 51 7.70 -15.88 -1.25
C PHE A 51 8.53 -14.69 -0.74
N ALA A 52 9.84 -14.69 -0.97
CA ALA A 52 10.70 -13.55 -0.63
C ALA A 52 10.27 -12.26 -1.34
N GLY A 53 9.96 -12.33 -2.65
CA GLY A 53 9.42 -11.20 -3.40
C GLY A 53 8.09 -10.68 -2.82
N LEU A 54 7.20 -11.60 -2.43
CA LEU A 54 5.92 -11.27 -1.79
C LEU A 54 6.08 -10.66 -0.38
N MET A 55 7.10 -11.07 0.38
CA MET A 55 7.45 -10.45 1.66
C MET A 55 7.89 -8.99 1.47
N VAL A 56 8.77 -8.73 0.49
CA VAL A 56 9.19 -7.35 0.18
C VAL A 56 7.99 -6.51 -0.26
N TRP A 57 7.15 -7.05 -1.14
CA TRP A 57 5.89 -6.43 -1.53
C TRP A 57 5.03 -6.06 -0.32
N PHE A 58 4.82 -6.99 0.62
CA PHE A 58 3.99 -6.77 1.80
C PHE A 58 4.48 -5.57 2.62
N PHE A 59 5.78 -5.49 2.93
CA PHE A 59 6.33 -4.37 3.69
C PHE A 59 6.27 -3.04 2.94
N VAL A 60 6.55 -3.05 1.63
CA VAL A 60 6.43 -1.87 0.76
C VAL A 60 4.99 -1.36 0.70
N HIS A 61 3.99 -2.23 0.83
CA HIS A 61 2.57 -1.86 0.80
C HIS A 61 2.00 -1.51 2.17
N LEU A 62 2.53 -2.10 3.24
CA LEU A 62 2.11 -1.80 4.60
C LEU A 62 2.41 -0.33 4.96
N LEU A 63 3.57 0.19 4.54
CA LEU A 63 4.02 1.52 4.92
C LEU A 63 3.13 2.66 4.36
N PRO A 64 2.79 2.73 3.06
CA PRO A 64 1.84 3.71 2.53
C PRO A 64 0.44 3.60 3.15
N VAL A 65 -0.03 2.38 3.42
CA VAL A 65 -1.34 2.15 4.05
C VAL A 65 -1.36 2.70 5.47
N MET A 66 -0.29 2.48 6.25
CA MET A 66 -0.15 3.06 7.59
C MET A 66 -0.10 4.59 7.55
N VAL A 67 0.72 5.17 6.66
CA VAL A 67 0.83 6.63 6.51
C VAL A 67 -0.53 7.23 6.14
N LEU A 68 -1.25 6.65 5.16
CA LEU A 68 -2.57 7.11 4.77
C LEU A 68 -3.58 6.99 5.90
N ALA A 69 -3.54 5.90 6.68
CA ALA A 69 -4.40 5.72 7.84
C ALA A 69 -4.15 6.80 8.90
N ILE A 70 -2.89 7.09 9.21
CA ILE A 70 -2.50 8.15 10.16
C ILE A 70 -3.00 9.52 9.68
N VAL A 71 -2.77 9.87 8.42
CA VAL A 71 -3.23 11.16 7.85
C VAL A 71 -4.75 11.30 7.94
N LEU A 72 -5.50 10.25 7.62
CA LEU A 72 -6.96 10.27 7.70
C LEU A 72 -7.46 10.36 9.15
N VAL A 73 -6.77 9.71 10.11
CA VAL A 73 -7.10 9.81 11.54
C VAL A 73 -6.87 11.23 12.05
N ILE A 74 -5.71 11.82 11.75
CA ILE A 74 -5.38 13.20 12.13
C ILE A 74 -6.40 14.18 11.55
N TYR A 75 -6.77 14.01 10.27
CA TYR A 75 -7.78 14.83 9.63
C TYR A 75 -9.15 14.71 10.32
N ARG A 76 -9.63 13.49 10.57
CA ARG A 76 -10.90 13.26 11.28
C ARG A 76 -10.90 13.83 12.69
N TRP A 77 -9.75 13.84 13.35
CA TRP A 77 -9.60 14.44 14.67
C TRP A 77 -9.70 15.97 14.59
N ARG A 78 -8.98 16.59 13.66
CA ARG A 78 -9.03 18.06 13.39
C ARG A 78 -10.44 18.56 13.05
N VAL A 79 -11.17 17.83 12.21
CA VAL A 79 -12.56 18.18 11.85
C VAL A 79 -13.47 18.10 13.08
N ARG A 80 -13.31 17.05 13.90
CA ARG A 80 -14.12 16.88 15.13
C ARG A 80 -13.83 17.94 16.19
N THR A 81 -12.58 18.35 16.37
CA THR A 81 -12.25 19.44 17.31
C THR A 81 -12.79 20.78 16.82
N ALA A 82 -12.69 21.09 15.52
CA ALA A 82 -13.25 22.33 14.97
C ALA A 82 -14.78 22.45 15.12
N LEU A 83 -15.51 21.33 15.04
CA LEU A 83 -16.96 21.28 15.25
C LEU A 83 -17.39 21.34 16.72
N ARG A 84 -16.50 21.03 17.68
CA ARG A 84 -16.78 21.11 19.13
C ARG A 84 -16.55 22.51 19.71
N VAL A 85 -15.85 23.38 18.98
CA VAL A 85 -15.50 24.74 19.40
C VAL A 85 -16.49 25.78 18.85
N LYS A 86 -17.38 25.38 17.93
CA LYS A 86 -18.55 26.15 17.49
C LYS A 86 -19.80 25.68 18.23
#